data_AF-A0A5E3XFL7-F1
#
_entry.id   AF-A0A5E3XFL7-F1
#
_cell.length_a   1.000
_cell.length_b   1.000
_cell.length_c   1.000
_cell.angle_alpha   90.00
_cell.angle_beta   90.00
_cell.angle_gamma   90.00
#
_symmetry.space_group_name_H-M   'P 1'
#
loop_
_entity.id
_entity.type
_entity.pdbx_description
1 polymer ?
#
loop_
_entity_poly.entity_id
_entity_poly.type
_entity_poly.pdbx_seq_one_letter_code
_entity_poly.pdbx_strand_id
1 'polypeptide(L)'
;MPAPRSALLLLLPVLGFTFWLLFSSPSPETLQVAHSRIHYRPPIYHTHPPTWLEREEAAYRESLAERTALIKTWGPQLHEVESFPPNWKMYTLWDFFTPSFQCPYRTTRVGRRGDGGKWICGMEEVAAKPACVVYSFGVNRDSSFEAAVLEKAPHCEIWGYDFSVSNWGPELSENPVYAAQSHFNAFALAGRDAHSPTDSPKMYTLQSLMAMNGHDHIDILKVDIEEAEFDVLGELVASYAEKNEPLPFSQLQLEIHAWHQHAEFPYFLKWWESLEAAGLRPFWFEPNLIHVNLLRGVPPDVAEYAFLNIRGKQGLVPELDF
;
A
#
# COMPACT_ATOMS: atom_id res chain seq x y z
N MET A 1 -39.13 -6.08 -61.11
CA MET A 1 -39.54 -5.40 -59.86
C MET A 1 -38.36 -4.55 -59.39
N PRO A 2 -38.58 -3.28 -58.99
CA PRO A 2 -37.50 -2.32 -58.72
C PRO A 2 -36.88 -2.56 -57.33
N ALA A 3 -35.56 -2.37 -57.22
CA ALA A 3 -34.84 -2.40 -55.95
C ALA A 3 -35.31 -1.26 -55.01
N PRO A 4 -35.34 -1.48 -53.69
CA PRO A 4 -35.85 -0.49 -52.75
C PRO A 4 -34.86 0.68 -52.61
N ARG A 5 -35.39 1.90 -52.72
CA ARG A 5 -34.67 3.19 -52.63
C ARG A 5 -34.06 3.50 -51.25
N SER A 6 -34.05 2.55 -50.32
CA SER A 6 -33.62 2.76 -48.92
C SER A 6 -32.13 2.54 -48.69
N ALA A 7 -31.42 1.88 -49.62
CA ALA A 7 -29.97 1.62 -49.48
C ALA A 7 -29.09 2.84 -49.79
N LEU A 8 -29.59 3.82 -50.55
CA LEU A 8 -28.80 4.99 -50.97
C LEU A 8 -28.68 6.07 -49.88
N LEU A 9 -29.58 6.10 -48.90
CA LEU A 9 -29.60 7.11 -47.84
C LEU A 9 -28.67 6.78 -46.65
N LEU A 10 -28.27 5.51 -46.48
CA LEU A 10 -27.34 5.08 -45.43
C LEU A 10 -25.87 5.13 -45.85
N LEU A 11 -25.58 5.20 -47.15
CA LEU A 11 -24.20 5.31 -47.66
C LEU A 11 -23.62 6.72 -47.56
N LEU A 12 -24.46 7.75 -47.60
CA LEU A 12 -24.03 9.16 -47.55
C LEU A 12 -23.38 9.59 -46.22
N PRO A 13 -23.91 9.26 -45.02
CA PRO A 13 -23.25 9.62 -43.77
C PRO A 13 -21.99 8.80 -43.48
N VAL A 14 -21.95 7.53 -43.93
CA VAL A 14 -20.77 6.65 -43.76
C VAL A 14 -19.61 7.10 -44.68
N LEU A 15 -19.91 7.51 -45.91
CA LEU A 15 -18.92 8.12 -46.81
C LEU A 15 -18.46 9.49 -46.31
N GLY A 16 -19.34 10.31 -45.72
CA GLY A 16 -18.96 11.59 -45.11
C GLY A 16 -18.03 11.44 -43.91
N PHE A 17 -18.28 10.45 -43.03
CA PHE A 17 -17.45 10.20 -41.85
C PHE A 17 -16.09 9.57 -42.21
N THR A 18 -16.04 8.71 -43.22
CA THR A 18 -14.78 8.16 -43.73
C THR A 18 -13.97 9.19 -44.53
N PHE A 19 -14.61 10.10 -45.27
CA PHE A 19 -13.92 11.23 -45.90
C PHE A 19 -13.39 12.22 -44.86
N TRP A 20 -14.13 12.48 -43.78
CA TRP A 20 -13.61 13.31 -42.67
C TRP A 20 -12.41 12.66 -41.97
N LEU A 21 -12.43 11.35 -41.71
CA LEU A 21 -11.28 10.64 -41.11
C LEU A 21 -10.05 10.58 -42.04
N LEU A 22 -10.25 10.46 -43.35
CA LEU A 22 -9.17 10.38 -44.35
C LEU A 22 -8.58 11.74 -44.76
N PHE A 23 -9.32 12.84 -44.59
CA PHE A 23 -8.89 14.18 -44.99
C PHE A 23 -8.72 15.18 -43.83
N SER A 24 -9.08 14.80 -42.59
CA SER A 24 -8.76 15.57 -41.38
C SER A 24 -7.46 15.12 -40.71
N SER A 25 -6.74 14.18 -41.33
CA SER A 25 -5.37 13.86 -40.93
C SER A 25 -4.51 15.10 -41.22
N PRO A 26 -3.85 15.70 -40.22
CA PRO A 26 -2.95 16.81 -40.49
C PRO A 26 -1.85 16.33 -41.44
N SER A 27 -1.54 17.16 -42.45
CA SER A 27 -0.43 16.92 -43.38
C SER A 27 0.88 16.63 -42.63
N PRO A 28 1.79 15.79 -43.15
CA PRO A 28 3.04 15.46 -42.46
C PRO A 28 3.98 16.67 -42.25
N GLU A 29 3.66 17.82 -42.85
CA GLU A 29 4.42 19.06 -42.73
C GLU A 29 3.80 19.97 -41.69
N THR A 30 4.09 19.70 -40.41
CA THR A 30 4.33 20.67 -39.31
C THR A 30 4.35 19.99 -37.94
N LEU A 31 4.99 18.82 -37.82
CA LEU A 31 5.68 18.48 -36.58
C LEU A 31 7.04 19.19 -36.61
N GLN A 32 7.02 20.49 -36.32
CA GLN A 32 8.18 21.08 -35.65
C GLN A 32 8.24 20.41 -34.29
N VAL A 33 8.90 19.26 -34.26
CA VAL A 33 9.53 18.76 -33.05
C VAL A 33 10.32 19.94 -32.55
N ALA A 34 9.83 20.58 -31.49
CA ALA A 34 10.66 21.42 -30.68
C ALA A 34 11.75 20.48 -30.20
N HIS A 35 12.87 20.45 -30.93
CA HIS A 35 14.14 20.01 -30.41
C HIS A 35 14.44 21.03 -29.30
N SER A 36 13.81 20.84 -28.13
CA SER A 36 14.45 21.19 -26.89
C SER A 36 15.82 20.56 -27.04
N ARG A 37 16.83 21.42 -27.19
CA ARG A 37 18.21 20.98 -27.04
C ARG A 37 18.20 20.37 -25.66
N ILE A 38 18.14 19.04 -25.58
CA ILE A 38 18.52 18.32 -24.38
C ILE A 38 19.95 18.77 -24.21
N HIS A 39 20.15 19.77 -23.36
CA HIS A 39 21.47 20.16 -22.93
C HIS A 39 22.01 18.90 -22.30
N TYR A 40 22.83 18.18 -23.06
CA TYR A 40 23.65 17.10 -22.55
C TYR A 40 24.47 17.72 -21.43
N ARG A 41 23.96 17.61 -20.21
CA ARG A 41 24.76 17.87 -19.03
C ARG A 41 25.80 16.77 -19.05
N PRO A 42 27.09 17.11 -19.10
CA PRO A 42 28.12 16.10 -18.96
C PRO A 42 27.80 15.30 -17.70
N PRO A 43 27.96 13.96 -17.72
CA PRO A 43 27.70 13.15 -16.55
C PRO A 43 28.48 13.75 -15.39
N ILE A 44 27.75 14.09 -14.32
CA ILE A 44 28.39 14.39 -13.05
C ILE A 44 29.12 13.09 -12.71
N TYR A 45 30.44 13.13 -12.74
CA TYR A 45 31.27 12.03 -12.25
C TYR A 45 31.02 11.95 -10.74
N HIS A 46 29.99 11.20 -10.35
CA HIS A 46 29.86 10.75 -8.98
C HIS A 46 31.06 9.87 -8.71
N THR A 47 31.76 10.15 -7.61
CA THR A 47 32.96 9.40 -7.22
C THR A 47 32.63 7.92 -6.92
N HIS A 48 31.35 7.60 -6.74
CA HIS A 48 30.79 6.24 -6.60
C HIS A 48 29.44 6.12 -7.34
N PRO A 49 29.09 4.94 -7.88
CA PRO A 49 27.75 4.69 -8.40
C PRO A 49 26.72 4.85 -7.28
N PRO A 50 25.50 5.35 -7.57
CA PRO A 50 24.48 5.52 -6.55
C PRO A 50 24.14 4.19 -5.89
N THR A 51 23.78 4.24 -4.61
CA THR A 51 23.30 3.06 -3.88
C THR A 51 21.98 2.56 -4.46
N TRP A 52 21.54 1.36 -4.07
CA TRP A 52 20.20 0.91 -4.41
C TRP A 52 19.13 1.87 -3.85
N LEU A 53 19.25 2.25 -2.58
CA LEU A 53 18.31 3.17 -1.93
C LEU A 53 18.27 4.54 -2.62
N GLU A 54 19.42 5.08 -3.04
CA GLU A 54 19.47 6.37 -3.73
C GLU A 54 18.76 6.34 -5.08
N ARG A 55 18.84 5.22 -5.81
CA ARG A 55 18.11 5.04 -7.08
C ARG A 55 16.60 4.93 -6.85
N GLU A 56 16.18 4.12 -5.88
CA GLU A 56 14.75 3.95 -5.59
C GLU A 56 14.12 5.23 -5.02
N GLU A 57 14.83 5.96 -4.15
CA GLU A 57 14.37 7.28 -3.70
C GLU A 57 14.27 8.29 -4.86
N ALA A 58 15.15 8.21 -5.86
CA ALA A 58 15.04 9.06 -7.04
C ALA A 58 13.80 8.72 -7.88
N ALA A 59 13.56 7.43 -8.15
CA ALA A 59 12.37 6.98 -8.86
C ALA A 59 11.07 7.32 -8.09
N TYR A 60 11.08 7.15 -6.77
CA TYR A 60 9.93 7.51 -5.94
C TYR A 60 9.62 9.01 -6.01
N ARG A 61 10.65 9.88 -5.97
CA ARG A 61 10.45 11.33 -6.16
C ARG A 61 9.86 11.70 -7.52
N GLU A 62 10.18 10.95 -8.58
CA GLU A 62 9.53 11.14 -9.89
C GLU A 62 8.04 10.81 -9.80
N SER A 63 7.67 9.70 -9.15
CA SER A 63 6.27 9.36 -8.88
C SER A 63 5.54 10.42 -8.05
N LEU A 64 6.19 11.07 -7.08
CA LEU A 64 5.58 12.17 -6.32
C LEU A 64 5.32 13.41 -7.20
N ALA A 65 6.18 13.67 -8.17
CA ALA A 65 5.98 14.74 -9.14
C ALA A 65 4.80 14.42 -10.07
N GLU A 66 4.65 13.16 -10.49
CA GLU A 66 3.49 12.69 -11.26
C GLU A 66 2.18 12.78 -10.46
N ARG A 67 2.18 12.37 -9.19
CA ARG A 67 1.05 12.57 -8.26
C ARG A 67 0.64 14.05 -8.22
N THR A 68 1.61 14.93 -8.03
CA THR A 68 1.37 16.39 -8.00
C THR A 68 0.78 16.91 -9.31
N ALA A 69 1.24 16.39 -10.46
CA ALA A 69 0.70 16.75 -11.77
C ALA A 69 -0.75 16.23 -11.96
N LEU A 70 -1.03 15.01 -11.49
CA LEU A 70 -2.36 14.41 -11.53
C LEU A 70 -3.36 15.19 -10.67
N ILE A 71 -2.96 15.59 -9.45
CA ILE A 71 -3.77 16.44 -8.56
C ILE A 71 -4.14 17.75 -9.26
N LYS A 72 -3.15 18.45 -9.83
CA LYS A 72 -3.38 19.70 -10.58
C LYS A 72 -4.32 19.53 -11.78
N THR A 73 -4.30 18.35 -12.40
CA THR A 73 -5.13 18.04 -13.57
C THR A 73 -6.60 17.86 -13.17
N TRP A 74 -6.87 17.18 -12.05
CA TRP A 74 -8.23 16.81 -11.65
C TRP A 74 -8.83 17.65 -10.53
N GLY A 75 -8.03 18.50 -9.89
CA GLY A 75 -8.44 19.48 -8.90
C GLY A 75 -7.39 20.58 -8.71
N PRO A 76 -7.46 21.70 -9.46
CA PRO A 76 -6.63 22.88 -9.23
C PRO A 76 -6.61 23.32 -7.75
N GLN A 77 -7.73 23.10 -7.04
CA GLN A 77 -7.77 23.04 -5.59
C GLN A 77 -7.87 21.59 -5.11
N LEU A 78 -7.17 21.27 -4.03
CA LEU A 78 -7.08 19.90 -3.51
C LEU A 78 -8.45 19.27 -3.15
N HIS A 79 -9.41 20.08 -2.68
CA HIS A 79 -10.76 19.63 -2.33
C HIS A 79 -11.65 19.32 -3.53
N GLU A 80 -11.22 19.64 -4.75
CA GLU A 80 -11.95 19.34 -5.99
C GLU A 80 -11.62 17.94 -6.53
N VAL A 81 -10.58 17.29 -5.99
CA VAL A 81 -10.22 15.92 -6.35
C VAL A 81 -11.21 14.96 -5.69
N GLU A 82 -12.07 14.35 -6.50
CA GLU A 82 -12.96 13.27 -6.07
C GLU A 82 -12.16 11.97 -6.00
N SER A 83 -12.14 11.27 -4.86
CA SER A 83 -11.36 10.04 -4.70
C SER A 83 -11.85 8.88 -5.56
N PHE A 84 -13.16 8.70 -5.72
CA PHE A 84 -13.74 7.64 -6.53
C PHE A 84 -14.80 8.23 -7.46
N PRO A 85 -14.39 8.94 -8.53
CA PRO A 85 -15.33 9.67 -9.37
C PRO A 85 -16.27 8.71 -10.13
N PRO A 86 -17.60 8.94 -10.13
CA PRO A 86 -18.55 8.07 -10.81
C PRO A 86 -18.69 8.34 -12.33
N ASN A 87 -17.84 9.22 -12.89
CA ASN A 87 -18.01 9.82 -14.22
C ASN A 87 -16.83 9.49 -15.16
N TRP A 88 -16.65 10.27 -16.23
CA TRP A 88 -15.59 10.07 -17.24
C TRP A 88 -14.15 10.31 -16.75
N LYS A 89 -13.96 10.71 -15.48
CA LYS A 89 -12.64 10.83 -14.86
C LYS A 89 -11.99 9.45 -14.78
N MET A 90 -10.86 9.27 -15.48
CA MET A 90 -10.17 7.99 -15.62
C MET A 90 -9.13 7.78 -14.51
N TYR A 91 -9.57 7.81 -13.26
CA TYR A 91 -8.72 7.54 -12.10
C TYR A 91 -9.56 7.12 -10.89
N THR A 92 -8.91 6.56 -9.89
CA THR A 92 -9.37 6.30 -8.53
C THR A 92 -8.36 6.87 -7.54
N LEU A 93 -8.69 6.86 -6.25
CA LEU A 93 -7.82 7.32 -5.17
C LEU A 93 -6.43 6.69 -5.29
N TRP A 94 -6.40 5.40 -5.59
CA TRP A 94 -5.19 4.60 -5.66
C TRP A 94 -4.22 5.02 -6.77
N ASP A 95 -4.70 5.62 -7.85
CA ASP A 95 -3.86 6.10 -8.95
C ASP A 95 -2.97 7.29 -8.54
N PHE A 96 -3.27 7.96 -7.41
CA PHE A 96 -2.41 8.98 -6.83
C PHE A 96 -1.34 8.41 -5.89
N PHE A 97 -1.46 7.15 -5.47
CA PHE A 97 -0.65 6.54 -4.41
C PHE A 97 -0.04 5.23 -4.87
N THR A 98 0.54 5.22 -6.07
CA THR A 98 1.10 4.00 -6.68
C THR A 98 2.29 3.45 -5.87
N PRO A 99 2.49 2.11 -5.84
CA PRO A 99 3.62 1.49 -5.14
C PRO A 99 4.93 1.63 -5.95
N SER A 100 5.39 2.86 -6.12
CA SER A 100 6.51 3.22 -7.00
C SER A 100 7.88 3.01 -6.38
N PHE A 101 8.01 2.13 -5.39
CA PHE A 101 9.28 1.77 -4.76
C PHE A 101 9.55 0.29 -4.97
N GLN A 102 10.74 -0.09 -5.45
CA GLN A 102 11.04 -1.50 -5.63
C GLN A 102 11.41 -2.17 -4.29
N CYS A 103 11.03 -3.44 -4.10
CA CYS A 103 11.62 -4.26 -3.04
C CYS A 103 13.02 -4.74 -3.49
N PRO A 104 14.07 -4.63 -2.65
CA PRO A 104 15.43 -5.05 -3.02
C PRO A 104 15.57 -6.57 -3.12
N TYR A 105 14.64 -7.30 -2.52
CA TYR A 105 14.58 -8.75 -2.50
C TYR A 105 13.39 -9.27 -3.30
N ARG A 106 13.20 -10.58 -3.27
CA ARG A 106 12.02 -11.19 -3.86
C ARG A 106 10.75 -10.77 -3.11
N THR A 107 9.79 -10.21 -3.83
CA THR A 107 8.44 -9.99 -3.33
C THR A 107 7.63 -11.29 -3.42
N THR A 108 7.07 -11.74 -2.30
CA THR A 108 6.34 -13.01 -2.20
C THR A 108 5.00 -12.79 -1.52
N ARG A 109 3.91 -13.32 -2.10
CA ARG A 109 2.60 -13.37 -1.46
C ARG A 109 2.55 -14.55 -0.48
N VAL A 110 2.32 -14.25 0.80
CA VAL A 110 2.29 -15.23 1.91
C VAL A 110 0.86 -15.31 2.48
N GLY A 111 0.43 -16.49 2.90
CA GLY A 111 -0.95 -16.78 3.31
C GLY A 111 -1.79 -17.40 2.19
N ARG A 112 -3.09 -17.62 2.47
CA ARG A 112 -3.97 -18.31 1.54
C ARG A 112 -4.19 -17.53 0.24
N ARG A 113 -4.61 -18.24 -0.81
CA ARG A 113 -5.05 -17.62 -2.07
C ARG A 113 -6.45 -17.02 -1.88
N GLY A 114 -6.70 -15.92 -2.59
CA GLY A 114 -7.88 -15.09 -2.35
C GLY A 114 -7.62 -14.17 -1.16
N ASP A 115 -8.67 -13.86 -0.42
CA ASP A 115 -8.64 -12.97 0.75
C ASP A 115 -7.68 -13.46 1.86
N GLY A 116 -7.09 -12.55 2.63
CA GLY A 116 -6.26 -12.82 3.81
C GLY A 116 -4.73 -12.99 3.60
N GLY A 117 -4.27 -13.22 2.36
CA GLY A 117 -2.82 -13.29 2.08
C GLY A 117 -2.20 -11.92 1.86
N LYS A 118 -0.99 -11.68 2.38
CA LYS A 118 -0.29 -10.37 2.28
C LYS A 118 1.02 -10.47 1.49
N TRP A 119 1.45 -9.35 0.90
CA TRP A 119 2.70 -9.28 0.14
C TRP A 119 3.88 -8.88 1.02
N ILE A 120 4.91 -9.72 1.01
CA ILE A 120 6.12 -9.57 1.84
C ILE A 120 7.32 -9.30 0.95
N CYS A 121 8.12 -8.30 1.32
CA CYS A 121 9.44 -8.10 0.74
C CYS A 121 10.45 -8.99 1.47
N GLY A 122 11.21 -9.81 0.74
CA GLY A 122 12.34 -10.57 1.30
C GLY A 122 11.95 -11.56 2.39
N MET A 123 10.95 -12.40 2.14
CA MET A 123 10.55 -13.45 3.11
C MET A 123 11.71 -14.41 3.41
N GLU A 124 12.56 -14.69 2.43
CA GLU A 124 13.79 -15.47 2.60
C GLU A 124 14.78 -14.79 3.54
N GLU A 125 14.88 -13.46 3.52
CA GLU A 125 15.75 -12.69 4.42
C GLU A 125 15.22 -12.72 5.86
N VAL A 126 13.89 -12.60 6.03
CA VAL A 126 13.24 -12.77 7.34
C VAL A 126 13.52 -14.17 7.89
N ALA A 127 13.38 -15.20 7.06
CA ALA A 127 13.62 -16.60 7.44
C ALA A 127 15.12 -16.94 7.69
N ALA A 128 16.05 -16.10 7.23
CA ALA A 128 17.47 -16.28 7.47
C ALA A 128 17.93 -15.66 8.81
N LYS A 129 17.10 -14.83 9.45
CA LYS A 129 17.42 -14.23 10.75
C LYS A 129 17.45 -15.31 11.84
N PRO A 130 18.26 -15.14 12.90
CA PRO A 130 18.27 -16.08 14.03
C PRO A 130 16.97 -16.02 14.86
N ALA A 131 16.31 -14.87 14.88
CA ALA A 131 15.04 -14.61 15.53
C ALA A 131 14.29 -13.55 14.72
N CYS A 132 12.96 -13.63 14.72
CA CYS A 132 12.09 -12.66 14.08
C CYS A 132 10.80 -12.48 14.86
N VAL A 133 10.26 -11.27 14.83
CA VAL A 133 9.03 -10.89 15.53
C VAL A 133 7.99 -10.42 14.51
N VAL A 134 6.81 -11.02 14.55
CA VAL A 134 5.69 -10.66 13.66
C VAL A 134 4.51 -10.24 14.49
N TYR A 135 3.97 -9.06 14.20
CA TYR A 135 2.75 -8.57 14.84
C TYR A 135 1.63 -8.57 13.82
N SER A 136 0.46 -9.10 14.20
CA SER A 136 -0.72 -9.17 13.35
C SER A 136 -1.95 -8.66 14.08
N PHE A 137 -2.56 -7.63 13.53
CA PHE A 137 -3.75 -6.99 14.06
C PHE A 137 -4.94 -7.26 13.14
N GLY A 138 -6.10 -7.57 13.73
CA GLY A 138 -7.33 -7.98 13.02
C GLY A 138 -7.16 -9.31 12.30
N VAL A 139 -6.90 -10.35 13.09
CA VAL A 139 -6.71 -11.70 12.57
C VAL A 139 -8.05 -12.34 12.20
N ASN A 140 -9.13 -11.95 12.89
CA ASN A 140 -10.45 -12.56 12.82
C ASN A 140 -10.33 -14.09 13.01
N ARG A 141 -11.09 -14.89 12.25
CA ARG A 141 -11.07 -16.36 12.32
C ARG A 141 -10.10 -17.01 11.34
N ASP A 142 -9.34 -16.22 10.60
CA ASP A 142 -8.42 -16.68 9.55
C ASP A 142 -6.99 -16.38 9.97
N SER A 143 -6.29 -17.42 10.44
CA SER A 143 -4.87 -17.30 10.81
C SER A 143 -3.93 -17.87 9.74
N SER A 144 -4.39 -17.95 8.49
CA SER A 144 -3.64 -18.58 7.40
C SER A 144 -2.41 -17.79 6.97
N PHE A 145 -2.42 -16.46 7.12
CA PHE A 145 -1.24 -15.63 6.89
C PHE A 145 -0.14 -15.96 7.90
N GLU A 146 -0.49 -15.94 9.18
CA GLU A 146 0.40 -16.17 10.30
C GLU A 146 0.98 -17.60 10.24
N ALA A 147 0.14 -18.59 9.97
CA ALA A 147 0.58 -19.97 9.79
C ALA A 147 1.55 -20.13 8.60
N ALA A 148 1.31 -19.42 7.49
CA ALA A 148 2.19 -19.44 6.32
C ALA A 148 3.53 -18.72 6.56
N VAL A 149 3.57 -17.74 7.47
CA VAL A 149 4.83 -17.15 7.93
C VAL A 149 5.63 -18.17 8.73
N LEU A 150 5.01 -18.86 9.70
CA LEU A 150 5.68 -19.91 10.49
C LEU A 150 6.14 -21.10 9.64
N GLU A 151 5.39 -21.46 8.59
CA GLU A 151 5.82 -22.49 7.65
C GLU A 151 7.15 -22.13 6.97
N LYS A 152 7.35 -20.84 6.65
CA LYS A 152 8.55 -20.33 5.97
C LYS A 152 9.68 -19.99 6.94
N ALA A 153 9.34 -19.52 8.13
CA ALA A 153 10.25 -19.07 9.17
C ALA A 153 9.84 -19.65 10.54
N PRO A 154 10.11 -20.94 10.80
CA PRO A 154 9.63 -21.68 11.98
C PRO A 154 10.36 -21.33 13.29
N HIS A 155 11.06 -20.19 13.32
CA HIS A 155 11.72 -19.63 14.49
C HIS A 155 11.20 -18.22 14.81
N CYS A 156 10.30 -17.66 13.99
CA CYS A 156 9.65 -16.40 14.32
C CYS A 156 8.66 -16.60 15.47
N GLU A 157 8.51 -15.57 16.30
CA GLU A 157 7.39 -15.45 17.23
C GLU A 157 6.30 -14.57 16.61
N ILE A 158 5.06 -15.05 16.63
CA ILE A 158 3.89 -14.32 16.10
C ILE A 158 3.01 -13.84 17.24
N TRP A 159 2.68 -12.55 17.22
CA TRP A 159 1.84 -11.89 18.21
C TRP A 159 0.58 -11.34 17.55
N GLY A 160 -0.55 -11.97 17.88
CA GLY A 160 -1.87 -11.66 17.34
C GLY A 160 -2.73 -10.88 18.31
N TYR A 161 -3.42 -9.89 17.76
CA TYR A 161 -4.33 -9.03 18.51
C TYR A 161 -5.61 -8.78 17.75
N ASP A 162 -6.73 -9.17 18.34
CA ASP A 162 -8.05 -8.90 17.80
C ASP A 162 -9.10 -8.98 18.91
N PHE A 163 -9.75 -7.86 19.21
CA PHE A 163 -10.76 -7.80 20.28
C PHE A 163 -12.09 -8.46 19.92
N SER A 164 -12.33 -8.77 18.64
CA SER A 164 -13.59 -9.35 18.14
C SER A 164 -13.63 -10.88 18.25
N VAL A 165 -12.48 -11.52 18.45
CA VAL A 165 -12.33 -12.97 18.63
C VAL A 165 -11.56 -13.29 19.91
N SER A 166 -11.68 -14.54 20.38
CA SER A 166 -11.05 -14.97 21.65
C SER A 166 -9.82 -15.84 21.46
N ASN A 167 -9.52 -16.27 20.23
CA ASN A 167 -8.41 -17.16 19.91
C ASN A 167 -7.99 -17.01 18.45
N TRP A 168 -6.83 -17.60 18.14
CA TRP A 168 -6.40 -17.85 16.77
C TRP A 168 -7.38 -18.73 16.00
N GLY A 169 -7.37 -18.59 14.67
CA GLY A 169 -8.00 -19.52 13.74
C GLY A 169 -7.41 -20.93 13.82
N PRO A 170 -8.07 -21.92 13.19
CA PRO A 170 -7.65 -23.33 13.24
C PRO A 170 -6.23 -23.56 12.69
N GLU A 171 -5.76 -22.71 11.76
CA GLU A 171 -4.44 -22.84 11.13
C GLU A 171 -3.29 -22.77 12.13
N LEU A 172 -3.45 -22.01 13.22
CA LEU A 172 -2.49 -21.96 14.32
C LEU A 172 -2.93 -22.82 15.51
N SER A 173 -4.21 -22.74 15.90
CA SER A 173 -4.69 -23.36 17.14
C SER A 173 -4.72 -24.89 17.10
N GLU A 174 -4.88 -25.51 15.92
CA GLU A 174 -4.89 -26.97 15.76
C GLU A 174 -3.50 -27.56 15.45
N ASN A 175 -2.48 -26.72 15.24
CA ASN A 175 -1.10 -27.15 15.03
C ASN A 175 -0.25 -26.86 16.29
N PRO A 176 0.14 -27.89 17.07
CA PRO A 176 0.86 -27.68 18.34
C PRO A 176 2.21 -26.97 18.19
N VAL A 177 2.89 -27.12 17.05
CA VAL A 177 4.17 -26.46 16.79
C VAL A 177 3.96 -24.97 16.59
N TYR A 178 2.95 -24.60 15.79
CA TYR A 178 2.62 -23.20 15.52
C TYR A 178 2.01 -22.52 16.75
N ALA A 179 1.13 -23.21 17.46
CA ALA A 179 0.57 -22.73 18.72
C ALA A 179 1.67 -22.36 19.73
N ALA A 180 2.77 -23.13 19.81
CA ALA A 180 3.88 -22.85 20.71
C ALA A 180 4.71 -21.61 20.34
N GLN A 181 4.63 -21.14 19.09
CA GLN A 181 5.35 -19.96 18.58
C GLN A 181 4.43 -18.75 18.38
N SER A 182 3.16 -18.87 18.79
CA SER A 182 2.15 -17.86 18.56
C SER A 182 1.47 -17.45 19.86
N HIS A 183 1.21 -16.15 19.99
CA HIS A 183 0.67 -15.55 21.19
C HIS A 183 -0.54 -14.71 20.81
N PHE A 184 -1.69 -14.96 21.44
CA PHE A 184 -2.92 -14.24 21.13
C PHE A 184 -3.44 -13.48 22.33
N ASN A 185 -3.89 -12.24 22.11
CA ASN A 185 -4.69 -11.50 23.09
C ASN A 185 -5.86 -10.82 22.40
N ALA A 186 -7.03 -10.81 23.06
CA ALA A 186 -8.21 -10.12 22.58
C ALA A 186 -8.16 -8.61 22.86
N PHE A 187 -7.14 -7.93 22.32
CA PHE A 187 -6.89 -6.50 22.49
C PHE A 187 -7.09 -5.76 21.17
N ALA A 188 -7.49 -4.50 21.25
CA ALA A 188 -7.55 -3.61 20.10
C ALA A 188 -6.26 -2.78 19.99
N LEU A 189 -5.76 -2.59 18.77
CA LEU A 189 -4.73 -1.60 18.48
C LEU A 189 -5.37 -0.22 18.40
N ALA A 190 -4.76 0.78 19.04
CA ALA A 190 -5.25 2.15 19.04
C ALA A 190 -4.09 3.16 19.06
N GLY A 191 -4.36 4.39 18.66
CA GLY A 191 -3.39 5.49 18.77
C GLY A 191 -3.10 5.90 20.22
N ARG A 192 -3.94 5.49 21.19
CA ARG A 192 -3.77 5.75 22.63
C ARG A 192 -4.22 4.55 23.45
N ASP A 193 -3.55 4.36 24.58
CA ASP A 193 -3.90 3.31 25.54
C ASP A 193 -5.23 3.62 26.25
N ALA A 194 -6.09 2.62 26.35
CA ALA A 194 -7.29 2.60 27.19
C ALA A 194 -7.56 1.16 27.65
N HIS A 195 -6.91 0.78 28.74
CA HIS A 195 -6.92 -0.59 29.25
C HIS A 195 -7.05 -0.63 30.79
N SER A 196 -7.79 0.32 31.36
CA SER A 196 -8.23 0.29 32.76
C SER A 196 -9.17 -0.90 33.01
N PRO A 197 -9.46 -1.26 34.28
CA PRO A 197 -10.39 -2.36 34.58
C PRO A 197 -11.80 -2.18 34.02
N THR A 198 -12.20 -0.96 33.64
CA THR A 198 -13.51 -0.65 33.07
C THR A 198 -13.53 -0.52 31.56
N ASP A 199 -12.36 -0.52 30.90
CA ASP A 199 -12.29 -0.37 29.44
C ASP A 199 -12.57 -1.70 28.74
N SER A 200 -13.47 -1.65 27.75
CA SER A 200 -13.86 -2.79 26.92
C SER A 200 -14.25 -2.29 25.52
N PRO A 201 -13.52 -2.69 24.45
CA PRO A 201 -12.33 -3.53 24.49
C PRO A 201 -11.14 -2.83 25.15
N LYS A 202 -10.16 -3.60 25.60
CA LYS A 202 -8.88 -3.02 26.02
C LYS A 202 -8.13 -2.54 24.79
N MET A 203 -7.75 -1.27 24.78
CA MET A 203 -7.02 -0.63 23.69
C MET A 203 -5.58 -0.39 24.09
N TYR A 204 -4.65 -0.73 23.20
CA TYR A 204 -3.22 -0.55 23.40
C TYR A 204 -2.58 0.10 22.18
N THR A 205 -1.59 0.94 22.43
CA THR A 205 -0.65 1.39 21.40
C THR A 205 0.33 0.28 21.02
N LEU A 206 0.90 0.38 19.81
CA LEU A 206 1.93 -0.56 19.36
C LEU A 206 3.13 -0.58 20.34
N GLN A 207 3.52 0.60 20.82
CA GLN A 207 4.62 0.79 21.76
C GLN A 207 4.36 0.08 23.09
N SER A 208 3.14 0.18 23.62
CA SER A 208 2.76 -0.50 24.87
C SER A 208 2.78 -2.01 24.70
N LEU A 209 2.29 -2.54 23.56
CA LEU A 209 2.35 -3.98 23.27
C LEU A 209 3.78 -4.48 23.09
N MET A 210 4.63 -3.73 22.39
CA MET A 210 6.05 -4.04 22.24
C MET A 210 6.76 -4.07 23.61
N ALA A 211 6.51 -3.06 24.46
CA ALA A 211 7.07 -3.00 25.80
C ALA A 211 6.59 -4.16 26.70
N MET A 212 5.32 -4.53 26.62
CA MET A 212 4.76 -5.67 27.37
C MET A 212 5.41 -7.01 27.00
N ASN A 213 5.75 -7.19 25.73
CA ASN A 213 6.35 -8.42 25.25
C ASN A 213 7.89 -8.40 25.27
N GLY A 214 8.50 -7.25 25.56
CA GLY A 214 9.95 -7.09 25.59
C GLY A 214 10.60 -6.99 24.21
N HIS A 215 9.87 -6.52 23.19
CA HIS A 215 10.40 -6.31 21.85
C HIS A 215 10.78 -4.84 21.63
N ASP A 216 11.89 -4.62 20.92
CA ASP A 216 12.34 -3.32 20.46
C ASP A 216 12.15 -3.13 18.94
N HIS A 217 11.88 -4.21 18.21
CA HIS A 217 11.72 -4.21 16.76
C HIS A 217 10.74 -5.29 16.29
N ILE A 218 10.05 -5.03 15.18
CA ILE A 218 9.12 -5.94 14.51
C ILE A 218 9.58 -6.17 13.05
N ASP A 219 9.74 -7.42 12.64
CA ASP A 219 10.16 -7.74 11.26
C ASP A 219 9.03 -7.55 10.26
N ILE A 220 7.81 -7.95 10.62
CA ILE A 220 6.62 -7.87 9.79
C ILE A 220 5.47 -7.38 10.66
N LEU A 221 4.93 -6.21 10.32
CA LEU A 221 3.74 -5.66 10.97
C LEU A 221 2.56 -5.75 10.01
N LYS A 222 1.57 -6.60 10.31
CA LYS A 222 0.27 -6.64 9.62
C LYS A 222 -0.74 -5.82 10.39
N VAL A 223 -1.42 -4.89 9.73
CA VAL A 223 -2.50 -4.05 10.30
C VAL A 223 -3.70 -4.08 9.37
N ASP A 224 -4.83 -4.48 9.92
CA ASP A 224 -6.09 -4.69 9.23
C ASP A 224 -7.20 -4.54 10.29
N ILE A 225 -7.69 -3.32 10.51
CA ILE A 225 -8.44 -2.96 11.74
C ILE A 225 -9.63 -2.04 11.48
N GLU A 226 -10.22 -2.12 10.29
CA GLU A 226 -11.53 -1.56 9.94
C GLU A 226 -11.65 -0.05 10.26
N GLU A 227 -10.96 0.79 9.48
CA GLU A 227 -10.82 2.26 9.58
C GLU A 227 -9.91 2.78 10.70
N ALA A 228 -9.65 1.99 11.74
CA ALA A 228 -8.77 2.43 12.82
C ALA A 228 -7.31 2.61 12.37
N GLU A 229 -6.94 2.21 11.14
CA GLU A 229 -5.61 2.36 10.58
C GLU A 229 -5.16 3.82 10.55
N PHE A 230 -6.09 4.74 10.25
CA PHE A 230 -5.78 6.16 10.08
C PHE A 230 -5.32 6.80 11.39
N ASP A 231 -6.09 6.60 12.47
CA ASP A 231 -5.78 7.12 13.80
C ASP A 231 -4.56 6.41 14.41
N VAL A 232 -4.48 5.08 14.28
CA VAL A 232 -3.35 4.28 14.79
C VAL A 232 -2.05 4.72 14.14
N LEU A 233 -1.99 4.73 12.80
CA LEU A 233 -0.77 5.07 12.10
C LEU A 233 -0.45 6.55 12.22
N GLY A 234 -1.46 7.44 12.24
CA GLY A 234 -1.29 8.87 12.46
C GLY A 234 -0.61 9.20 13.79
N GLU A 235 -1.09 8.61 14.89
CA GLU A 235 -0.48 8.79 16.22
C GLU A 235 0.89 8.09 16.31
N LEU A 236 1.02 6.90 15.71
CA LEU A 236 2.29 6.16 15.67
C LEU A 236 3.37 7.00 14.99
N VAL A 237 3.15 7.46 13.75
CA VAL A 237 4.16 8.23 13.02
C VAL A 237 4.46 9.56 13.69
N ALA A 238 3.45 10.24 14.26
CA ALA A 238 3.66 11.48 15.01
C ALA A 238 4.60 11.25 16.21
N SER A 239 4.36 10.20 17.01
CA SER A 239 5.15 9.91 18.20
C SER A 239 6.63 9.60 17.90
N TYR A 240 6.92 8.96 16.77
CA TYR A 240 8.29 8.65 16.34
C TYR A 240 8.95 9.86 15.65
N ALA A 241 8.18 10.64 14.89
CA ALA A 241 8.66 11.88 14.29
C ALA A 241 9.09 12.91 15.35
N GLU A 242 8.32 13.07 16.43
CA GLU A 242 8.65 13.95 17.55
C GLU A 242 10.00 13.60 18.22
N LYS A 243 10.32 12.30 18.28
CA LYS A 243 11.59 11.80 18.83
C LYS A 243 12.72 11.76 17.80
N ASN A 244 12.43 12.04 16.53
CA ASN A 244 13.32 11.82 15.40
C ASN A 244 13.85 10.37 15.33
N GLU A 245 13.01 9.41 15.70
CA GLU A 245 13.32 7.98 15.68
C GLU A 245 12.67 7.30 14.46
N PRO A 246 13.30 6.25 13.90
CA PRO A 246 12.66 5.45 12.87
C PRO A 246 11.51 4.63 13.46
N LEU A 247 10.51 4.31 12.62
CA LEU A 247 9.44 3.39 13.02
C LEU A 247 10.01 2.03 13.44
N PRO A 248 9.39 1.34 14.41
CA PRO A 248 9.98 0.17 15.08
C PRO A 248 9.72 -1.14 14.32
N PHE A 249 9.58 -1.06 13.00
CA PHE A 249 9.30 -2.23 12.16
C PHE A 249 10.00 -2.17 10.80
N SER A 250 10.35 -3.32 10.22
CA SER A 250 11.04 -3.39 8.92
C SER A 250 10.11 -3.18 7.73
N GLN A 251 8.91 -3.77 7.79
CA GLN A 251 7.88 -3.63 6.77
C GLN A 251 6.47 -3.64 7.38
N LEU A 252 5.54 -3.02 6.67
CA LEU A 252 4.14 -2.91 7.06
C LEU A 252 3.25 -3.47 5.94
N GLN A 253 2.36 -4.39 6.31
CA GLN A 253 1.28 -4.93 5.48
C GLN A 253 -0.01 -4.31 6.00
N LEU A 254 -0.60 -3.41 5.23
CA LEU A 254 -1.72 -2.58 5.65
C LEU A 254 -2.91 -2.80 4.73
N GLU A 255 -4.05 -3.25 5.28
CA GLU A 255 -5.33 -3.08 4.57
C GLU A 255 -5.87 -1.69 4.89
N ILE A 256 -6.16 -0.90 3.86
CA ILE A 256 -6.64 0.47 3.99
C ILE A 256 -8.13 0.49 3.69
N HIS A 257 -8.91 0.82 4.71
CA HIS A 257 -10.35 1.02 4.64
C HIS A 257 -10.66 2.51 4.40
N ALA A 258 -10.54 2.98 3.15
CA ALA A 258 -10.69 4.40 2.80
C ALA A 258 -12.17 4.81 2.70
N TRP A 259 -12.91 4.70 3.81
CA TRP A 259 -14.33 5.02 3.88
C TRP A 259 -14.60 6.44 4.37
N HIS A 260 -15.80 6.95 4.08
CA HIS A 260 -16.32 8.21 4.61
C HIS A 260 -15.30 9.38 4.55
N GLN A 261 -14.98 9.98 5.70
CA GLN A 261 -14.04 11.08 5.83
C GLN A 261 -12.59 10.66 5.51
N HIS A 262 -12.24 9.38 5.72
CA HIS A 262 -10.92 8.86 5.39
C HIS A 262 -10.73 8.71 3.88
N ALA A 263 -11.83 8.59 3.13
CA ALA A 263 -11.82 8.66 1.67
C ALA A 263 -11.60 10.09 1.14
N GLU A 264 -11.79 11.14 1.94
CA GLU A 264 -11.68 12.51 1.44
C GLU A 264 -10.24 12.80 1.01
N PHE A 265 -10.07 13.16 -0.27
CA PHE A 265 -8.74 13.28 -0.88
C PHE A 265 -7.76 14.17 -0.09
N PRO A 266 -8.14 15.37 0.41
CA PRO A 266 -7.23 16.18 1.22
C PRO A 266 -6.78 15.51 2.52
N TYR A 267 -7.69 14.79 3.18
CA TYR A 267 -7.38 14.05 4.41
C TYR A 267 -6.43 12.90 4.09
N PHE A 268 -6.79 12.07 3.11
CA PHE A 268 -6.01 10.90 2.72
C PHE A 268 -4.59 11.29 2.27
N LEU A 269 -4.45 12.32 1.42
CA LEU A 269 -3.15 12.80 0.98
C LEU A 269 -2.28 13.22 2.17
N LYS A 270 -2.83 13.99 3.10
CA LYS A 270 -2.09 14.44 4.29
C LYS A 270 -1.65 13.27 5.17
N TRP A 271 -2.53 12.29 5.37
CA TRP A 271 -2.21 11.09 6.14
C TRP A 271 -1.12 10.27 5.43
N TRP A 272 -1.26 10.05 4.13
CA TRP A 272 -0.27 9.33 3.32
C TRP A 272 1.11 10.00 3.35
N GLU A 273 1.17 11.31 3.17
CA GLU A 273 2.42 12.09 3.23
C GLU A 273 3.09 12.00 4.60
N SER A 274 2.32 11.80 5.68
CA SER A 274 2.89 11.57 7.02
C SER A 274 3.60 10.21 7.11
N LEU A 275 3.07 9.17 6.45
CA LEU A 275 3.74 7.87 6.34
C LEU A 275 5.03 7.99 5.52
N GLU A 276 4.98 8.72 4.40
CA GLU A 276 6.15 8.98 3.55
C GLU A 276 7.25 9.71 4.30
N ALA A 277 6.88 10.73 5.08
CA ALA A 277 7.80 11.50 5.93
C ALA A 277 8.41 10.66 7.06
N ALA A 278 7.66 9.69 7.57
CA ALA A 278 8.13 8.72 8.56
C ALA A 278 9.09 7.66 7.95
N GLY A 279 9.26 7.65 6.63
CA GLY A 279 10.16 6.74 5.92
C GLY A 279 9.49 5.49 5.38
N LEU A 280 8.15 5.47 5.27
CA LEU A 280 7.47 4.37 4.60
C LEU A 280 7.45 4.59 3.08
N ARG A 281 7.69 3.50 2.35
CA ARG A 281 7.65 3.47 0.88
C ARG A 281 6.81 2.30 0.40
N PRO A 282 5.72 2.53 -0.35
CA PRO A 282 4.87 1.47 -0.87
C PRO A 282 5.63 0.69 -1.96
N PHE A 283 5.73 -0.63 -1.81
CA PHE A 283 6.37 -1.51 -2.81
C PHE A 283 5.41 -2.52 -3.42
N TRP A 284 4.20 -2.63 -2.88
CA TRP A 284 3.14 -3.44 -3.45
C TRP A 284 1.76 -2.86 -3.15
N PHE A 285 0.83 -3.15 -4.05
CA PHE A 285 -0.57 -2.76 -3.98
C PHE A 285 -1.45 -3.89 -4.53
N GLU A 286 -2.49 -4.27 -3.80
CA GLU A 286 -3.52 -5.23 -4.23
C GLU A 286 -4.91 -4.64 -3.91
N PRO A 287 -5.68 -4.15 -4.90
CA PRO A 287 -7.02 -3.65 -4.62
C PRO A 287 -7.94 -4.79 -4.20
N ASN A 288 -8.79 -4.57 -3.20
CA ASN A 288 -9.69 -5.59 -2.70
C ASN A 288 -10.88 -5.77 -3.67
N LEU A 289 -10.66 -6.53 -4.74
CA LEU A 289 -11.71 -6.81 -5.75
C LEU A 289 -12.83 -7.70 -5.20
N ILE A 290 -12.59 -8.41 -4.09
CA ILE A 290 -13.60 -9.21 -3.41
C ILE A 290 -14.62 -8.30 -2.75
N HIS A 291 -14.20 -7.21 -2.09
CA HIS A 291 -15.05 -6.20 -1.48
C HIS A 291 -16.12 -5.69 -2.47
N VAL A 292 -15.71 -5.17 -3.63
CA VAL A 292 -16.64 -4.67 -4.67
C VAL A 292 -17.44 -5.78 -5.37
N ASN A 293 -16.95 -7.03 -5.32
CA ASN A 293 -17.68 -8.16 -5.85
C ASN A 293 -18.81 -8.60 -4.92
N LEU A 294 -18.59 -8.56 -3.61
CA LEU A 294 -19.57 -8.91 -2.58
C LEU A 294 -20.59 -7.80 -2.37
N LEU A 295 -20.15 -6.55 -2.25
CA LEU A 295 -20.98 -5.39 -2.00
C LEU A 295 -21.18 -4.61 -3.30
N ARG A 296 -22.19 -5.00 -4.09
CA ARG A 296 -22.46 -4.34 -5.38
C ARG A 296 -22.82 -2.87 -5.19
N GLY A 297 -22.16 -1.99 -5.95
CA GLY A 297 -22.44 -0.56 -5.98
C GLY A 297 -21.62 0.29 -5.02
N VAL A 298 -20.73 -0.33 -4.23
CA VAL A 298 -19.71 0.40 -3.47
C VAL A 298 -18.51 0.76 -4.36
N PRO A 299 -17.80 1.87 -4.09
CA PRO A 299 -16.55 2.17 -4.77
C PRO A 299 -15.46 1.15 -4.39
N PRO A 300 -14.36 1.04 -5.16
CA PRO A 300 -13.23 0.20 -4.80
C PRO A 300 -12.39 0.88 -3.71
N ASP A 301 -12.96 1.11 -2.53
CA ASP A 301 -12.40 1.93 -1.45
C ASP A 301 -11.63 1.15 -0.38
N VAL A 302 -11.35 -0.13 -0.65
CA VAL A 302 -10.50 -0.98 0.18
C VAL A 302 -9.34 -1.52 -0.64
N ALA A 303 -8.12 -1.41 -0.10
CA ALA A 303 -6.92 -1.94 -0.76
C ALA A 303 -5.81 -2.33 0.21
N GLU A 304 -5.06 -3.36 -0.17
CA GLU A 304 -3.89 -3.85 0.53
C GLU A 304 -2.64 -3.15 0.02
N TYR A 305 -1.88 -2.54 0.93
CA TYR A 305 -0.57 -1.97 0.64
C TYR A 305 0.51 -2.68 1.44
N ALA A 306 1.69 -2.82 0.81
CA ALA A 306 2.89 -3.24 1.50
C ALA A 306 3.93 -2.13 1.44
N PHE A 307 4.49 -1.78 2.60
CA PHE A 307 5.47 -0.70 2.76
C PHE A 307 6.80 -1.23 3.30
N LEU A 308 7.88 -0.68 2.76
CA LEU A 308 9.21 -0.78 3.36
C LEU A 308 9.46 0.41 4.26
N ASN A 309 10.05 0.17 5.43
CA ASN A 309 10.58 1.24 6.27
C ASN A 309 12.05 1.50 5.93
N ILE A 310 12.30 2.59 5.18
CA ILE A 310 13.64 2.93 4.71
C ILE A 310 14.52 3.61 5.76
N ARG A 311 13.97 3.95 6.94
CA ARG A 311 14.71 4.50 8.08
C ARG A 311 15.05 3.45 9.14
N GLY A 312 14.48 2.25 9.03
CA GLY A 312 14.66 1.17 10.00
C GLY A 312 16.09 0.63 10.04
N LYS A 313 16.67 0.51 11.25
CA LYS A 313 18.06 0.06 11.45
C LYS A 313 18.26 -1.46 11.27
N GLN A 314 17.20 -2.24 11.48
CA GLN A 314 17.18 -3.70 11.29
C GLN A 314 16.39 -4.09 10.03
N GLY A 315 16.30 -3.14 9.09
CA GLY A 315 15.44 -3.17 7.92
C GLY A 315 15.93 -4.05 6.78
N LEU A 316 15.08 -4.17 5.76
CA LEU A 316 15.39 -4.84 4.49
C LEU A 316 16.06 -3.91 3.48
N VAL A 317 16.61 -2.78 3.93
CA VAL A 317 17.39 -1.88 3.07
C VAL A 317 18.82 -2.42 3.05
N PRO A 318 19.35 -2.84 1.89
CA PRO A 318 20.73 -3.30 1.80
C PRO A 318 21.66 -2.17 2.24
N GLU A 319 22.52 -2.44 3.23
CA GLU A 319 23.65 -1.56 3.49
C GLU A 319 24.65 -1.66 2.33
N LEU A 320 25.43 -0.62 2.14
CA LEU A 320 26.49 -0.62 1.14
C LEU A 320 27.58 -1.60 1.57
N ASP A 321 27.51 -2.84 1.08
CA ASP A 321 28.67 -3.71 1.03
C ASP A 321 29.67 -3.09 0.03
N PHE A 322 30.66 -2.36 0.55
CA PHE A 322 31.85 -1.92 -0.19
C PHE A 322 33.04 -2.81 0.11
#